data_AF-A0AAD5C386-F1
#
_entry.id   AF-A0AAD5C386-F1
#
_cell.length_a   1.000
_cell.length_b   1.000
_cell.length_c   1.000
_cell.angle_alpha   90.00
_cell.angle_beta   90.00
_cell.angle_gamma   90.00
#
_symmetry.space_group_name_H-M   'P 1'
#
loop_
_entity.id
_entity.type
_entity.pdbx_description
1 polymer ?
#
loop_
_entity_poly.entity_id
_entity_poly.type
_entity_poly.pdbx_seq_one_letter_code
_entity_poly.pdbx_strand_id
1 'polypeptide(L)'
;MGCSHLTPIVHLTLLFVIFSSCVWSKSSPPKAAPTKIGNGYRLVSLQESSDGGLVGHLQVNRKNNIYGPDIPHLQLYIKHETDDRLRVHITDAQKQRWEVPYNLLPRTQPPKPSQQPTIQSPITVSEISGNELIFSYISNPFSFAVRRKSNGQTIFNSSSDQSSPYNSLVFKDQYLEISTTLPKTASLYGLGENSQPHGIKLYPNDPYTLWTTDQSAINLNMDLYGSHPVYMDMRNVDGVPYAHGVLLMNSNGMDVFYRGDSLTYKVIGGVFDFYFFSGPSPLAVVDQYTQLIGRPAAMPYWSLG
;
A
#
# COMPACT_ATOMS: atom_id res chain seq x y z
N MET A 1 -81.50 -54.45 11.47
CA MET A 1 -82.77 -53.90 12.01
C MET A 1 -82.47 -53.24 13.35
N GLY A 2 -82.85 -51.97 13.50
CA GLY A 2 -82.83 -51.17 14.76
C GLY A 2 -81.48 -50.54 15.11
N CYS A 3 -81.24 -49.25 14.81
CA CYS A 3 -81.48 -48.06 15.67
C CYS A 3 -80.68 -48.11 17.00
N SER A 4 -79.95 -47.09 17.45
CA SER A 4 -80.20 -45.64 17.36
C SER A 4 -78.96 -44.81 17.74
N HIS A 5 -78.90 -43.60 17.17
CA HIS A 5 -77.96 -42.50 17.44
C HIS A 5 -77.81 -42.12 18.91
N LEU A 6 -76.61 -41.66 19.29
CA LEU A 6 -76.42 -40.46 20.12
C LEU A 6 -75.03 -39.86 19.83
N THR A 7 -74.99 -38.60 19.40
CA THR A 7 -73.78 -37.77 19.24
C THR A 7 -73.36 -37.17 20.58
N PRO A 8 -72.07 -36.82 20.74
CA PRO A 8 -71.77 -35.56 21.38
C PRO A 8 -70.78 -34.68 20.59
N ILE A 9 -71.23 -33.44 20.49
CA ILE A 9 -70.56 -32.17 20.20
C ILE A 9 -69.04 -32.18 20.50
N VAL A 10 -68.22 -31.96 19.47
CA VAL A 10 -66.79 -31.68 19.57
C VAL A 10 -66.61 -30.17 19.74
N HIS A 11 -66.19 -29.71 20.92
CA HIS A 11 -65.68 -28.36 21.11
C HIS A 11 -64.23 -28.31 20.60
N LEU A 12 -64.03 -27.64 19.47
CA LEU A 12 -62.73 -27.32 18.89
C LEU A 12 -62.15 -26.09 19.61
N THR A 13 -61.26 -26.29 20.59
CA THR A 13 -60.41 -25.23 21.14
C THR A 13 -59.23 -24.99 20.22
N LEU A 14 -59.24 -23.87 19.48
CA LEU A 14 -58.11 -23.37 18.71
C LEU A 14 -56.98 -22.97 19.67
N LEU A 15 -55.92 -23.78 19.76
CA LEU A 15 -54.66 -23.38 20.39
C LEU A 15 -53.83 -22.63 19.35
N PHE A 16 -53.75 -21.31 19.46
CA PHE A 16 -52.82 -20.50 18.68
C PHE A 16 -51.39 -20.78 19.15
N VAL A 17 -50.66 -21.63 18.43
CA VAL A 17 -49.21 -21.78 18.59
C VAL A 17 -48.54 -20.65 17.83
N ILE A 18 -48.09 -19.61 18.56
CA ILE A 18 -47.23 -18.57 18.00
C ILE A 18 -45.85 -19.20 17.79
N PHE A 19 -45.55 -19.57 16.54
CA PHE A 19 -44.18 -19.85 16.11
C PHE A 19 -43.41 -18.53 16.15
N SER A 20 -42.67 -18.29 17.23
CA SER A 20 -41.68 -17.22 17.27
C SER A 20 -40.50 -17.63 16.39
N SER A 21 -40.51 -17.16 15.14
CA SER A 21 -39.37 -17.24 14.23
C SER A 21 -38.24 -16.37 14.79
N CYS A 22 -37.43 -16.94 15.68
CA CYS A 22 -36.11 -16.41 16.00
C CYS A 22 -35.23 -16.53 14.76
N VAL A 23 -35.20 -15.46 13.95
CA VAL A 23 -34.13 -15.25 12.97
C VAL A 23 -32.86 -15.03 13.77
N TRP A 24 -32.05 -16.08 13.93
CA TRP A 24 -30.64 -15.92 14.30
C TRP A 24 -29.93 -15.22 13.15
N SER A 25 -29.91 -13.90 13.17
CA SER A 25 -28.91 -13.15 12.45
C SER A 25 -27.55 -13.58 13.01
N LYS A 26 -26.77 -14.33 12.24
CA LYS A 26 -25.34 -14.48 12.51
C LYS A 26 -24.73 -13.09 12.41
N SER A 27 -24.61 -12.39 13.53
CA SER A 27 -23.77 -11.21 13.59
C SER A 27 -22.35 -11.68 13.36
N SER A 28 -21.77 -11.27 12.24
CA SER A 28 -20.33 -11.39 12.04
C SER A 28 -19.65 -10.74 13.26
N PRO A 29 -18.64 -11.38 13.88
CA PRO A 29 -17.92 -10.75 14.97
C PRO A 29 -17.44 -9.37 14.51
N PRO A 30 -17.51 -8.33 15.36
CA PRO A 30 -17.02 -7.02 14.99
C PRO A 30 -15.58 -7.17 14.52
N LYS A 31 -15.27 -6.68 13.31
CA LYS A 31 -13.88 -6.58 12.83
C LYS A 31 -13.09 -5.91 13.95
N ALA A 32 -12.15 -6.63 14.55
CA ALA A 32 -11.32 -6.09 15.61
C ALA A 32 -10.67 -4.80 15.08
N ALA A 33 -10.78 -3.72 15.86
CA ALA A 33 -10.15 -2.46 15.48
C ALA A 33 -8.64 -2.72 15.27
N PRO A 34 -8.03 -2.15 14.22
CA PRO A 34 -6.62 -2.35 13.95
C PRO A 34 -5.81 -1.93 15.17
N THR A 35 -4.87 -2.78 15.59
CA THR A 35 -3.96 -2.45 16.68
C THR A 35 -3.14 -1.22 16.29
N LYS A 36 -3.29 -0.13 17.05
CA LYS A 36 -2.57 1.11 16.79
C LYS A 36 -1.09 0.94 17.16
N ILE A 37 -0.22 0.77 16.17
CA ILE A 37 1.21 0.57 16.35
C ILE A 37 1.96 1.90 16.48
N GLY A 38 1.60 2.91 15.70
CA GLY A 38 2.27 4.21 15.67
C GLY A 38 1.32 5.39 15.83
N ASN A 39 1.88 6.58 16.04
CA ASN A 39 1.11 7.83 16.14
C ASN A 39 1.33 8.77 14.94
N GLY A 40 1.95 8.27 13.87
CA GLY A 40 2.31 9.07 12.72
C GLY A 40 3.44 10.06 13.00
N TYR A 41 3.77 10.82 11.96
CA TYR A 41 4.77 11.87 11.97
C TYR A 41 4.10 13.21 11.68
N ARG A 42 4.84 14.31 11.81
CA ARG A 42 4.48 15.63 11.29
C ARG A 42 5.64 16.20 10.47
N LEU A 43 5.33 16.89 9.37
CA LEU A 43 6.30 17.62 8.58
C LEU A 43 6.60 18.97 9.23
N VAL A 44 7.86 19.20 9.61
CA VAL A 44 8.29 20.41 10.33
C VAL A 44 9.06 21.40 9.46
N SER A 45 9.56 20.95 8.31
CA SER A 45 10.21 21.80 7.32
C SER A 45 10.15 21.12 5.96
N LEU A 46 10.13 21.90 4.89
CA LEU A 46 10.22 21.46 3.50
C LEU A 46 10.95 22.54 2.71
N GLN A 47 11.98 22.15 1.97
CA GLN A 47 12.85 23.08 1.25
C GLN A 47 13.33 22.45 -0.05
N GLU A 48 13.57 23.28 -1.07
CA GLU A 48 14.16 22.83 -2.33
C GLU A 48 15.62 22.41 -2.13
N SER A 49 15.98 21.34 -2.81
CA SER A 49 17.35 20.82 -2.89
C SER A 49 18.00 21.32 -4.17
N SER A 50 19.34 21.42 -4.15
CA SER A 50 20.15 21.86 -5.29
C SER A 50 19.94 21.06 -6.58
N ASP A 51 19.40 19.85 -6.48
CA ASP A 51 19.14 18.94 -7.59
C ASP A 51 17.69 19.03 -8.11
N GLY A 52 16.92 20.04 -7.68
CA GLY A 52 15.52 20.26 -8.06
C GLY A 52 14.51 19.38 -7.32
N GLY A 53 14.96 18.57 -6.36
CA GLY A 53 14.08 17.83 -5.45
C GLY A 53 13.61 18.70 -4.27
N LEU A 54 12.78 18.12 -3.41
CA LEU A 54 12.39 18.69 -2.13
C LEU A 54 12.91 17.82 -1.00
N VAL A 55 13.44 18.45 0.05
CA VAL A 55 13.88 17.78 1.28
C VAL A 55 13.04 18.31 2.43
N GLY A 56 12.38 17.39 3.13
CA GLY A 56 11.57 17.67 4.30
C GLY A 56 12.08 16.96 5.55
N HIS A 57 11.75 17.53 6.70
CA HIS A 57 12.03 16.91 8.00
C HIS A 57 10.72 16.46 8.63
N LEU A 58 10.63 15.19 9.00
CA LEU A 58 9.50 14.62 9.72
C LEU A 58 9.88 14.37 11.18
N GLN A 59 8.96 14.68 12.09
CA GLN A 59 9.12 14.40 13.52
C GLN A 59 8.00 13.48 13.99
N VAL A 60 8.33 12.43 14.74
CA VAL A 60 7.31 11.53 15.31
C VAL A 60 6.36 12.32 16.23
N ASN A 61 5.05 12.12 16.10
CA ASN A 61 4.07 12.85 16.90
C ASN A 61 4.09 12.42 18.37
N ARG A 62 4.16 11.11 18.60
CA ARG A 62 4.26 10.52 19.94
C ARG A 62 4.96 9.16 19.87
N LYS A 63 6.09 9.05 20.59
CA LYS A 63 6.89 7.83 20.68
C LYS A 63 6.18 6.73 21.46
N ASN A 64 6.45 5.49 21.08
CA ASN A 64 6.16 4.26 21.81
C ASN A 64 7.23 3.20 21.50
N ASN A 65 7.10 2.01 22.10
CA ASN A 65 8.04 0.90 21.96
C ASN A 65 7.43 -0.38 21.35
N ILE A 66 6.23 -0.31 20.77
CA ILE A 66 5.59 -1.49 20.13
C ILE A 66 6.45 -1.88 18.93
N TYR A 67 6.93 -3.12 18.87
CA TYR A 67 7.91 -3.58 17.87
C TYR A 67 9.21 -2.74 17.82
N GLY A 68 9.59 -2.15 18.95
CA GLY A 68 10.80 -1.32 19.08
C GLY A 68 10.53 0.19 19.13
N PRO A 69 11.56 0.99 19.47
CA PRO A 69 11.44 2.44 19.59
C PRO A 69 11.20 3.10 18.22
N ASP A 70 10.35 4.14 18.20
CA ASP A 70 10.20 4.99 17.01
C ASP A 70 11.47 5.77 16.69
N ILE A 71 11.78 5.92 15.40
CA ILE A 71 12.86 6.82 14.94
C ILE A 71 12.35 8.26 15.05
N PRO A 72 12.94 9.13 15.91
CA PRO A 72 12.30 10.40 16.23
C PRO A 72 12.22 11.40 15.07
N HIS A 73 13.18 11.31 14.15
CA HIS A 73 13.41 12.28 13.07
C HIS A 73 13.67 11.53 11.77
N LEU A 74 12.85 11.80 10.75
CA LEU A 74 13.04 11.25 9.42
C LEU A 74 13.33 12.36 8.42
N GLN A 75 14.11 12.05 7.40
CA GLN A 75 14.24 12.87 6.21
C GLN A 75 13.27 12.34 5.15
N LEU A 76 12.47 13.24 4.60
CA LEU A 76 11.65 13.04 3.42
C LEU A 76 12.38 13.65 2.23
N TYR A 77 12.49 12.94 1.12
CA TYR A 77 13.00 13.46 -0.14
C TYR A 77 12.03 13.13 -1.26
N ILE A 78 11.65 14.14 -2.04
CA ILE A 78 10.69 14.02 -3.14
C ILE A 78 11.34 14.55 -4.40
N LYS A 79 11.26 13.80 -5.50
CA LYS A 79 11.75 14.26 -6.80
C LYS A 79 10.84 13.81 -7.92
N HIS A 80 10.42 14.74 -8.77
CA HIS A 80 9.96 14.41 -10.12
C HIS A 80 11.21 14.10 -10.96
N GLU A 81 11.53 12.83 -11.12
CA GLU A 81 12.77 12.40 -11.80
C GLU A 81 12.66 12.53 -13.32
N THR A 82 11.47 12.26 -13.85
CA THR A 82 11.10 12.40 -15.26
C THR A 82 9.68 12.98 -15.33
N ASP A 83 9.18 13.17 -16.54
CA ASP A 83 7.80 13.61 -16.76
C ASP A 83 6.76 12.66 -16.15
N ASP A 84 7.08 11.37 -16.13
CA ASP A 84 6.21 10.26 -15.80
C ASP A 84 6.66 9.44 -14.58
N ARG A 85 7.74 9.84 -13.90
CA ARG A 85 8.27 9.19 -12.70
C ARG A 85 8.47 10.15 -11.54
N LEU A 86 7.83 9.83 -10.41
CA LEU A 86 8.03 10.50 -9.13
C LEU A 86 8.70 9.54 -8.15
N ARG A 87 9.70 10.01 -7.42
CA ARG A 87 10.32 9.31 -6.30
C ARG A 87 9.95 9.96 -4.97
N VAL A 88 9.62 9.14 -3.98
CA VAL A 88 9.43 9.54 -2.57
C VAL A 88 10.29 8.64 -1.69
N HIS A 89 11.29 9.22 -1.05
CA HIS A 89 12.23 8.54 -0.18
C HIS A 89 12.06 9.04 1.27
N ILE A 90 11.93 8.13 2.23
CA ILE A 90 11.82 8.43 3.65
C ILE A 90 12.83 7.57 4.40
N THR A 91 13.77 8.21 5.10
CA THR A 91 14.85 7.56 5.85
C THR A 91 15.06 8.22 7.21
N ASP A 92 15.91 7.64 8.07
CA ASP A 92 16.33 8.25 9.33
C ASP A 92 17.17 9.51 9.05
N ALA A 93 16.82 10.63 9.69
CA ALA A 93 17.50 11.92 9.49
C ALA A 93 18.88 12.00 10.15
N GLN A 94 19.23 11.05 11.01
CA GLN A 94 20.42 11.09 11.86
C GLN A 94 21.37 9.92 11.61
N LYS A 95 20.84 8.76 11.20
CA LYS A 95 21.62 7.55 10.97
C LYS A 95 21.39 7.00 9.57
N GLN A 96 22.48 6.63 8.91
CA GLN A 96 22.37 5.89 7.66
C GLN A 96 21.72 4.53 7.91
N ARG A 97 20.72 4.20 7.10
CA ARG A 97 20.03 2.90 7.12
C ARG A 97 20.44 2.08 5.90
N TRP A 98 20.12 0.78 5.94
CA TRP A 98 20.28 -0.08 4.78
C TRP A 98 19.40 0.39 3.63
N GLU A 99 20.00 0.55 2.46
CA GLU A 99 19.33 0.82 1.20
C GLU A 99 19.88 -0.13 0.13
N VAL A 100 19.05 -0.49 -0.85
CA VAL A 100 19.51 -1.31 -1.98
C VAL A 100 20.72 -0.62 -2.63
N PRO A 101 21.89 -1.28 -2.75
CA PRO A 101 23.13 -0.61 -3.13
C PRO A 101 23.04 0.12 -4.47
N TYR A 102 23.49 1.38 -4.49
CA TYR A 102 23.45 2.24 -5.69
C TYR A 102 24.41 1.79 -6.80
N ASN A 103 25.44 1.00 -6.46
CA ASN A 103 26.33 0.38 -7.45
C ASN A 103 25.70 -0.84 -8.13
N LEU A 104 24.75 -1.51 -7.47
CA LEU A 104 24.00 -2.63 -8.06
C LEU A 104 22.88 -2.12 -8.97
N LEU A 105 22.17 -1.08 -8.52
CA LEU A 105 21.06 -0.48 -9.25
C LEU A 105 21.24 1.05 -9.29
N PRO A 106 21.94 1.56 -10.33
CA PRO A 106 22.27 2.98 -10.48
C PRO A 106 21.03 3.86 -10.54
N ARG A 107 20.98 4.86 -9.67
CA ARG A 107 19.91 5.86 -9.56
C ARG A 107 20.41 7.09 -8.81
N THR A 108 19.68 8.19 -8.90
CA THR A 108 20.01 9.43 -8.17
C THR A 108 20.13 9.15 -6.67
N GLN A 109 21.13 9.71 -5.99
CA GLN A 109 21.21 9.60 -4.53
C GLN A 109 20.48 10.79 -3.88
N PRO A 110 19.58 10.55 -2.90
CA PRO A 110 19.02 11.63 -2.11
C PRO A 110 20.12 12.42 -1.40
N PRO A 111 19.90 13.71 -1.10
CA PRO A 111 20.80 14.49 -0.25
C PRO A 111 21.08 13.78 1.07
N LYS A 112 22.31 13.88 1.57
CA LYS A 112 22.67 13.27 2.85
C LYS A 112 21.80 13.86 3.98
N PRO A 113 21.42 13.04 4.97
CA PRO A 113 20.67 13.51 6.13
C PRO A 113 21.36 14.72 6.80
N SER A 114 20.64 15.83 6.91
CA SER A 114 21.09 17.02 7.65
C SER A 114 20.61 16.95 9.09
N GLN A 115 21.51 17.21 10.05
CA GLN A 115 21.19 17.23 11.47
C GLN A 115 20.44 18.49 11.92
N GLN A 116 20.45 19.56 11.11
CA GLN A 116 19.86 20.84 11.47
C GLN A 116 18.68 21.17 10.55
N PRO A 117 17.43 21.01 11.02
CA PRO A 117 16.27 21.47 10.28
C PRO A 117 16.20 22.99 10.34
N THR A 118 16.23 23.65 9.19
CA THR A 118 15.73 25.01 9.05
C THR A 118 14.22 24.96 9.26
N ILE A 119 13.75 25.37 10.45
CA ILE A 119 12.32 25.35 10.77
C ILE A 119 11.63 26.39 9.87
N GLN A 120 10.93 25.89 8.86
CA GLN A 120 9.96 26.64 8.08
C GLN A 120 8.64 25.89 8.24
N SER A 121 7.68 26.47 8.97
CA SER A 121 6.37 25.86 9.17
C SER A 121 5.71 25.62 7.81
N PRO A 122 5.66 24.37 7.32
CA PRO A 122 5.11 24.12 6.00
C PRO A 122 3.60 24.35 6.05
N ILE A 123 3.02 24.79 4.92
CA ILE A 123 1.57 24.93 4.80
C ILE A 123 0.90 23.59 5.14
N THR A 124 -0.21 23.63 5.88
CA THR A 124 -0.93 22.43 6.35
C THR A 124 -1.26 21.46 5.23
N VAL A 125 -1.58 21.98 4.04
CA VAL A 125 -1.80 21.22 2.81
C VAL A 125 -1.10 21.95 1.67
N SER A 126 -0.33 21.22 0.86
CA SER A 126 0.31 21.79 -0.33
C SER A 126 0.34 20.77 -1.47
N GLU A 127 0.40 21.28 -2.69
CA GLU A 127 0.53 20.50 -3.91
C GLU A 127 1.76 20.97 -4.69
N ILE A 128 2.61 20.02 -5.07
CA ILE A 128 3.80 20.22 -5.87
C ILE A 128 3.57 19.49 -7.19
N SER A 129 3.43 20.26 -8.27
CA SER A 129 3.12 19.73 -9.59
C SER A 129 4.38 19.47 -10.40
N GLY A 130 4.52 18.25 -10.92
CA GLY A 130 5.41 17.93 -12.03
C GLY A 130 4.69 18.01 -13.38
N ASN A 131 5.22 17.29 -14.38
CA ASN A 131 4.59 17.23 -15.69
C ASN A 131 3.31 16.36 -15.65
N GLU A 132 3.43 15.04 -15.47
CA GLU A 132 2.25 14.15 -15.44
C GLU A 132 1.82 13.75 -14.02
N LEU A 133 2.69 13.94 -13.03
CA LEU A 133 2.44 13.57 -11.64
C LEU A 133 2.35 14.82 -10.74
N ILE A 134 1.45 14.77 -9.76
CA ILE A 134 1.30 15.76 -8.70
C ILE A 134 1.54 15.06 -7.38
N PHE A 135 2.48 15.57 -6.58
CA PHE A 135 2.65 15.20 -5.18
C PHE A 135 1.88 16.18 -4.29
N SER A 136 1.11 15.69 -3.34
CA SER A 136 0.48 16.52 -2.31
C SER A 136 0.70 15.93 -0.93
N TYR A 137 0.67 16.77 0.10
CA TYR A 137 0.84 16.32 1.47
C TYR A 137 -0.06 17.07 2.46
N ILE A 138 -0.34 16.40 3.58
CA ILE A 138 -0.89 17.00 4.80
C ILE A 138 0.26 17.03 5.82
N SER A 139 0.45 18.14 6.55
CA SER A 139 1.63 18.28 7.42
C SER A 139 1.50 17.56 8.76
N ASN A 140 0.30 17.45 9.35
CA ASN A 140 0.10 16.83 10.66
C ASN A 140 -1.33 16.26 10.86
N PRO A 141 -1.49 14.94 11.08
CA PRO A 141 -0.46 13.91 10.89
C PRO A 141 0.00 13.89 9.43
N PHE A 142 1.28 13.63 9.21
CA PHE A 142 1.88 13.59 7.89
C PHE A 142 1.31 12.45 7.07
N SER A 143 0.79 12.79 5.91
CA SER A 143 0.46 11.87 4.83
C SER A 143 0.79 12.53 3.50
N PHE A 144 0.92 11.72 2.46
CA PHE A 144 1.09 12.21 1.10
C PHE A 144 0.21 11.45 0.13
N ALA A 145 -0.10 12.11 -0.98
CA ALA A 145 -0.75 11.50 -2.13
C ALA A 145 0.01 11.81 -3.41
N VAL A 146 -0.08 10.89 -4.36
CA VAL A 146 0.40 11.04 -5.72
C VAL A 146 -0.80 10.92 -6.64
N ARG A 147 -1.00 11.90 -7.50
CA ARG A 147 -2.10 11.91 -8.48
C ARG A 147 -1.54 12.09 -9.89
N ARG A 148 -2.23 11.50 -10.86
CA ARG A 148 -2.02 11.78 -12.26
C ARG A 148 -2.67 13.12 -12.60
N LYS A 149 -1.93 14.01 -13.25
CA LYS A 149 -2.38 15.34 -13.64
C LYS A 149 -3.43 15.30 -14.75
N SER A 150 -3.20 14.51 -15.80
CA SER A 150 -4.05 14.48 -17.00
C SER A 150 -5.51 14.07 -16.74
N ASN A 151 -5.78 13.24 -15.73
CA ASN A 151 -7.13 12.75 -15.42
C ASN A 151 -7.53 12.85 -13.93
N GLY A 152 -6.67 13.42 -13.08
CA GLY A 152 -6.93 13.59 -11.65
C GLY A 152 -6.91 12.32 -10.79
N GLN A 153 -6.61 11.14 -11.37
CA GLN A 153 -6.66 9.87 -10.63
C GLN A 153 -5.57 9.79 -9.55
N THR A 154 -5.96 9.39 -8.34
CA THR A 154 -5.03 9.11 -7.24
C THR A 154 -4.31 7.78 -7.45
N ILE A 155 -3.00 7.83 -7.63
CA ILE A 155 -2.10 6.67 -7.78
C ILE A 155 -1.79 6.09 -6.40
N PHE A 156 -1.53 6.95 -5.41
CA PHE A 156 -1.20 6.55 -4.05
C PHE A 156 -1.70 7.59 -3.06
N ASN A 157 -2.21 7.18 -1.90
CA ASN A 157 -2.64 8.09 -0.83
C ASN A 157 -2.46 7.45 0.54
N SER A 158 -1.46 7.91 1.29
CA SER A 158 -1.11 7.39 2.61
C SER A 158 -1.90 7.97 3.77
N SER A 159 -2.96 8.74 3.48
CA SER A 159 -3.83 9.28 4.52
C SER A 159 -4.52 8.15 5.29
N SER A 160 -4.55 8.31 6.60
CA SER A 160 -5.21 7.40 7.54
C SER A 160 -6.02 8.24 8.53
N ASP A 161 -7.21 7.77 8.87
CA ASP A 161 -8.04 8.31 9.93
C ASP A 161 -8.48 7.21 10.90
N GLN A 162 -9.36 7.53 11.85
CA GLN A 162 -9.85 6.58 12.85
C GLN A 162 -10.69 5.44 12.26
N SER A 163 -11.20 5.58 11.04
CA SER A 163 -11.99 4.56 10.33
C SER A 163 -11.12 3.63 9.47
N SER A 164 -9.86 4.02 9.23
CA SER A 164 -8.94 3.27 8.39
C SER A 164 -8.54 1.93 9.04
N PRO A 165 -8.49 0.82 8.29
CA PRO A 165 -8.12 -0.49 8.83
C PRO A 165 -6.60 -0.68 9.04
N TYR A 166 -5.82 0.40 8.95
CA TYR A 166 -4.36 0.42 8.96
C TYR A 166 -3.82 1.64 9.72
N ASN A 167 -2.54 1.63 10.05
CA ASN A 167 -1.92 2.73 10.80
C ASN A 167 -1.55 3.93 9.90
N SER A 168 -1.43 5.11 10.51
CA SER A 168 -0.59 6.18 9.95
C SER A 168 0.86 5.72 9.82
N LEU A 169 1.68 6.45 9.05
CA LEU A 169 3.11 6.15 8.86
C LEU A 169 3.80 5.71 10.17
N VAL A 170 4.35 4.49 10.16
CA VAL A 170 5.17 3.94 11.25
C VAL A 170 6.57 3.73 10.72
N PHE A 171 7.57 4.18 11.48
CA PHE A 171 8.97 4.05 11.10
C PHE A 171 9.82 3.75 12.34
N LYS A 172 10.23 2.48 12.45
CA LYS A 172 11.07 1.93 13.53
C LYS A 172 12.26 1.21 12.90
N ASP A 173 13.17 0.73 13.73
CA ASP A 173 14.38 0.06 13.24
C ASP A 173 14.10 -1.25 12.47
N GLN A 174 13.16 -2.06 12.98
CA GLN A 174 12.77 -3.36 12.39
C GLN A 174 11.26 -3.46 12.10
N TYR A 175 10.58 -2.32 11.99
CA TYR A 175 9.17 -2.27 11.64
C TYR A 175 8.80 -0.96 10.96
N LEU A 176 8.53 -1.05 9.66
CA LEU A 176 8.07 0.05 8.83
C LEU A 176 6.66 -0.28 8.35
N GLU A 177 5.70 0.62 8.50
CA GLU A 177 4.33 0.46 7.99
C GLU A 177 3.87 1.72 7.24
N ILE A 178 3.39 1.54 6.01
CA ILE A 178 2.73 2.58 5.23
C ILE A 178 1.65 1.95 4.35
N SER A 179 0.55 2.65 4.18
CA SER A 179 -0.59 2.16 3.41
C SER A 179 -0.96 3.10 2.29
N THR A 180 -1.77 2.62 1.35
CA THR A 180 -2.51 3.43 0.40
C THR A 180 -3.97 2.98 0.32
N THR A 181 -4.88 3.92 0.11
CA THR A 181 -6.25 3.60 -0.31
C THR A 181 -6.29 3.18 -1.78
N LEU A 182 -7.28 2.36 -2.13
CA LEU A 182 -7.53 1.87 -3.48
C LEU A 182 -9.02 2.06 -3.82
N PRO A 183 -9.35 2.57 -5.02
CA PRO A 183 -10.73 2.66 -5.47
C PRO A 183 -11.29 1.27 -5.81
N LYS A 184 -12.62 1.13 -5.84
CA LYS A 184 -13.29 -0.11 -6.28
C LYS A 184 -12.92 -0.54 -7.71
N THR A 185 -12.44 0.38 -8.53
CA THR A 185 -12.01 0.14 -9.90
C THR A 185 -10.59 -0.43 -10.00
N ALA A 186 -9.85 -0.53 -8.88
CA ALA A 186 -8.50 -1.07 -8.86
C ALA A 186 -8.46 -2.55 -9.27
N SER A 187 -7.48 -2.90 -10.10
CA SER A 187 -7.13 -4.28 -10.41
C SER A 187 -5.61 -4.40 -10.42
N LEU A 188 -5.07 -5.06 -9.39
CA LEU A 188 -3.64 -5.09 -9.15
C LEU A 188 -3.00 -6.34 -9.74
N TYR A 189 -1.76 -6.18 -10.21
CA TYR A 189 -0.90 -7.23 -10.76
C TYR A 189 0.54 -6.99 -10.27
N GLY A 190 1.30 -8.05 -9.94
CA GLY A 190 2.69 -7.93 -9.47
C GLY A 190 2.92 -8.59 -8.12
N LEU A 191 3.70 -7.96 -7.24
CA LEU A 191 4.04 -8.44 -5.90
C LEU A 191 4.52 -9.90 -5.89
N GLY A 192 5.47 -10.23 -6.77
CA GLY A 192 6.03 -11.58 -6.91
C GLY A 192 7.27 -11.81 -6.04
N GLU A 193 7.76 -13.03 -5.91
CA GLU A 193 7.32 -14.23 -6.62
C GLU A 193 6.37 -15.07 -5.75
N ASN A 194 5.22 -15.45 -6.29
CA ASN A 194 4.27 -16.37 -5.66
C ASN A 194 3.39 -17.04 -6.72
N SER A 195 2.86 -18.22 -6.38
CA SER A 195 1.84 -18.92 -7.15
C SER A 195 0.45 -18.61 -6.61
N GLN A 196 -0.46 -18.12 -7.46
CA GLN A 196 -1.83 -17.78 -7.06
C GLN A 196 -2.86 -18.70 -7.73
N PRO A 197 -3.90 -19.15 -7.00
CA PRO A 197 -4.93 -20.04 -7.54
C PRO A 197 -5.72 -19.45 -8.71
N HIS A 198 -5.76 -18.11 -8.79
CA HIS A 198 -6.64 -17.37 -9.70
C HIS A 198 -5.86 -16.60 -10.78
N GLY A 199 -4.63 -17.02 -11.08
CA GLY A 199 -3.75 -16.37 -12.05
C GLY A 199 -3.04 -15.14 -11.49
N ILE A 200 -2.50 -14.30 -12.38
CA ILE A 200 -1.57 -13.20 -12.02
C ILE A 200 -2.23 -11.97 -11.37
N LYS A 201 -3.57 -11.92 -11.30
CA LYS A 201 -4.29 -10.82 -10.65
C LYS A 201 -4.21 -11.02 -9.14
N LEU A 202 -3.97 -9.94 -8.39
CA LEU A 202 -3.98 -9.99 -6.94
C LEU A 202 -5.41 -10.02 -6.40
N TYR A 203 -5.65 -10.91 -5.45
CA TYR A 203 -6.89 -11.05 -4.70
C TYR A 203 -6.71 -10.59 -3.25
N PRO A 204 -7.76 -9.97 -2.66
CA PRO A 204 -7.69 -9.48 -1.29
C PRO A 204 -7.79 -10.61 -0.27
N ASN A 205 -7.48 -10.25 0.98
CA ASN A 205 -7.65 -11.00 2.23
C ASN A 205 -6.40 -11.71 2.77
N ASP A 206 -5.47 -12.09 1.90
CA ASP A 206 -4.18 -12.67 2.31
C ASP A 206 -3.01 -11.69 2.08
N PRO A 207 -1.94 -11.76 2.89
CA PRO A 207 -0.70 -11.03 2.60
C PRO A 207 0.03 -11.63 1.40
N TYR A 208 0.66 -10.75 0.62
CA TYR A 208 1.71 -11.13 -0.34
C TYR A 208 3.05 -10.96 0.37
N THR A 209 3.60 -12.07 0.88
CA THR A 209 4.90 -12.10 1.54
C THR A 209 6.02 -12.11 0.51
N LEU A 210 6.98 -11.21 0.67
CA LEU A 210 8.16 -11.08 -0.17
C LEU A 210 9.39 -11.38 0.67
N TRP A 211 9.86 -12.62 0.56
CA TRP A 211 11.05 -13.13 1.21
C TRP A 211 11.61 -14.26 0.35
N THR A 212 12.85 -14.17 -0.09
CA THR A 212 13.38 -15.16 -1.05
C THR A 212 13.60 -16.50 -0.35
N THR A 213 12.79 -17.49 -0.70
CA THR A 213 12.80 -18.82 -0.05
C THR A 213 12.77 -19.94 -1.09
N ASP A 214 13.56 -20.98 -0.83
CA ASP A 214 13.49 -22.23 -1.59
C ASP A 214 12.27 -23.05 -1.14
N GLN A 215 11.15 -22.86 -1.85
CA GLN A 215 9.89 -23.57 -1.64
C GLN A 215 9.27 -23.97 -2.98
N SER A 216 8.55 -25.09 -2.98
CA SER A 216 7.87 -25.55 -4.19
C SER A 216 6.74 -24.61 -4.60
N ALA A 217 6.74 -24.22 -5.87
CA ALA A 217 5.71 -23.35 -6.48
C ALA A 217 4.31 -24.00 -6.57
N ILE A 218 4.16 -25.28 -6.19
CA ILE A 218 2.85 -25.92 -6.03
C ILE A 218 2.11 -25.39 -4.79
N ASN A 219 2.85 -24.87 -3.80
CA ASN A 219 2.28 -24.28 -2.61
C ASN A 219 1.78 -22.88 -2.95
N LEU A 220 0.47 -22.74 -2.99
CA LEU A 220 -0.18 -21.48 -3.33
C LEU A 220 -0.01 -20.45 -2.21
N ASN A 221 0.09 -19.18 -2.61
CA ASN A 221 0.13 -18.03 -1.73
C ASN A 221 1.25 -18.10 -0.67
N MET A 222 2.43 -18.56 -1.09
CA MET A 222 3.66 -18.55 -0.31
C MET A 222 4.73 -17.74 -1.04
N ASP A 223 5.70 -17.25 -0.27
CA ASP A 223 6.93 -16.65 -0.78
C ASP A 223 7.79 -17.69 -1.52
N LEU A 224 8.40 -17.28 -2.62
CA LEU A 224 9.21 -18.12 -3.50
C LEU A 224 10.60 -17.48 -3.73
N TYR A 225 11.24 -17.77 -4.85
CA TYR A 225 12.66 -17.48 -5.09
C TYR A 225 12.96 -16.00 -5.30
N GLY A 226 12.02 -15.25 -5.87
CA GLY A 226 12.13 -13.82 -6.16
C GLY A 226 11.42 -12.89 -5.17
N SER A 227 11.91 -11.65 -5.08
CA SER A 227 11.28 -10.56 -4.32
C SER A 227 11.11 -9.33 -5.21
N HIS A 228 9.88 -9.07 -5.61
CA HIS A 228 9.45 -8.05 -6.56
C HIS A 228 8.40 -7.15 -5.92
N PRO A 229 8.81 -6.17 -5.09
CA PRO A 229 7.93 -5.21 -4.41
C PRO A 229 7.39 -4.12 -5.36
N VAL A 230 6.87 -4.55 -6.51
CA VAL A 230 6.28 -3.71 -7.55
C VAL A 230 4.88 -4.22 -7.88
N TYR A 231 3.93 -3.31 -8.01
CA TYR A 231 2.62 -3.63 -8.57
C TYR A 231 2.22 -2.64 -9.66
N MET A 232 1.42 -3.12 -10.60
CA MET A 232 0.67 -2.33 -11.56
C MET A 232 -0.79 -2.34 -11.15
N ASP A 233 -1.42 -1.17 -11.13
CA ASP A 233 -2.86 -1.04 -10.94
C ASP A 233 -3.50 -0.60 -12.25
N MET A 234 -4.34 -1.49 -12.79
CA MET A 234 -5.14 -1.25 -13.99
C MET A 234 -6.57 -0.90 -13.58
N ARG A 235 -7.02 0.28 -13.96
CA ARG A 235 -8.35 0.80 -13.66
C ARG A 235 -9.12 1.03 -14.93
N ASN A 236 -10.41 0.71 -14.90
CA ASN A 236 -11.37 1.18 -15.89
C ASN A 236 -12.23 2.25 -15.24
N VAL A 237 -12.14 3.49 -15.73
CA VAL A 237 -12.93 4.62 -15.26
C VAL A 237 -13.77 5.12 -16.42
N ASP A 238 -15.09 4.99 -16.28
CA ASP A 238 -16.08 5.40 -17.27
C ASP A 238 -15.82 4.81 -18.67
N GLY A 239 -15.37 3.55 -18.72
CA GLY A 239 -15.07 2.83 -19.96
C GLY A 239 -13.65 3.04 -20.48
N VAL A 240 -12.85 3.92 -19.87
CA VAL A 240 -11.49 4.24 -20.31
C VAL A 240 -10.45 3.51 -19.43
N PRO A 241 -9.56 2.70 -20.02
CA PRO A 241 -8.52 1.99 -19.27
C PRO A 241 -7.33 2.90 -18.96
N TYR A 242 -6.87 2.86 -17.72
CA TYR A 242 -5.65 3.53 -17.24
C TYR A 242 -4.83 2.56 -16.39
N ALA A 243 -3.51 2.65 -16.50
CA ALA A 243 -2.56 1.89 -15.70
C ALA A 243 -1.54 2.83 -15.07
N HIS A 244 -1.06 2.47 -13.89
CA HIS A 244 0.11 3.08 -13.25
C HIS A 244 0.88 1.99 -12.49
N GLY A 245 2.15 2.26 -12.17
CA GLY A 245 3.00 1.36 -11.41
C GLY A 245 3.47 1.99 -10.10
N VAL A 246 3.66 1.16 -9.08
CA VAL A 246 4.28 1.55 -7.82
C VAL A 246 5.34 0.51 -7.45
N LEU A 247 6.56 0.96 -7.22
CA LEU A 247 7.68 0.16 -6.75
C LEU A 247 8.11 0.66 -5.37
N LEU A 248 8.33 -0.26 -4.43
CA LEU A 248 9.08 -0.01 -3.20
C LEU A 248 10.49 -0.59 -3.33
N MET A 249 11.51 0.25 -3.45
CA MET A 249 12.91 -0.17 -3.53
C MET A 249 13.45 -0.54 -2.13
N ASN A 250 13.08 -1.73 -1.66
CA ASN A 250 13.52 -2.30 -0.38
C ASN A 250 13.75 -3.81 -0.54
N SER A 251 14.81 -4.34 0.07
CA SER A 251 15.19 -5.77 -0.01
C SER A 251 15.03 -6.54 1.30
N ASN A 252 14.43 -5.94 2.34
CA ASN A 252 14.12 -6.63 3.58
C ASN A 252 12.84 -7.46 3.39
N GLY A 253 12.64 -8.45 4.27
CA GLY A 253 11.38 -9.19 4.32
C GLY A 253 10.20 -8.24 4.51
N MET A 254 9.13 -8.50 3.78
CA MET A 254 7.93 -7.70 3.89
C MET A 254 6.67 -8.48 3.60
N ASP A 255 5.59 -8.06 4.23
CA ASP A 255 4.23 -8.43 3.85
C ASP A 255 3.55 -7.24 3.22
N VAL A 256 2.90 -7.47 2.08
CA VAL A 256 2.01 -6.50 1.45
C VAL A 256 0.57 -6.99 1.59
N PHE A 257 -0.18 -6.39 2.51
CA PHE A 257 -1.56 -6.76 2.79
C PHE A 257 -2.51 -6.05 1.84
N TYR A 258 -3.18 -6.80 0.97
CA TYR A 258 -4.24 -6.27 0.11
C TYR A 258 -5.62 -6.57 0.72
N ARG A 259 -6.41 -5.53 1.01
CA ARG A 259 -7.75 -5.64 1.60
C ARG A 259 -8.89 -5.31 0.63
N GLY A 260 -8.58 -5.10 -0.64
CA GLY A 260 -9.54 -4.73 -1.68
C GLY A 260 -9.65 -3.22 -1.84
N ASP A 261 -9.82 -2.50 -0.73
CA ASP A 261 -9.93 -1.04 -0.65
C ASP A 261 -8.63 -0.34 -0.21
N SER A 262 -7.60 -1.12 0.13
CA SER A 262 -6.34 -0.62 0.65
C SER A 262 -5.22 -1.65 0.47
N LEU A 263 -3.99 -1.13 0.44
CA LEU A 263 -2.77 -1.92 0.36
C LEU A 263 -1.77 -1.38 1.39
N THR A 264 -1.29 -2.25 2.28
CA THR A 264 -0.40 -1.90 3.39
C THR A 264 0.92 -2.66 3.27
N TYR A 265 2.03 -1.93 3.18
CA TYR A 265 3.37 -2.49 3.28
C TYR A 265 3.78 -2.58 4.75
N LYS A 266 4.22 -3.77 5.18
CA LYS A 266 4.87 -3.99 6.48
C LYS A 266 6.24 -4.59 6.24
N VAL A 267 7.29 -3.84 6.54
CA VAL A 267 8.68 -4.18 6.19
C VAL A 267 9.54 -4.26 7.45
N ILE A 268 10.41 -5.27 7.55
CA ILE A 268 11.23 -5.51 8.75
C ILE A 268 12.58 -4.76 8.76
N GLY A 269 12.74 -3.72 7.95
CA GLY A 269 13.97 -2.93 7.93
C GLY A 269 14.11 -1.99 6.73
N GLY A 270 15.30 -1.38 6.62
CA GLY A 270 15.65 -0.48 5.52
C GLY A 270 14.90 0.86 5.57
N VAL A 271 14.43 1.33 4.43
CA VAL A 271 13.79 2.64 4.21
C VAL A 271 12.52 2.51 3.38
N PHE A 272 11.74 3.57 3.29
CA PHE A 272 10.71 3.69 2.24
C PHE A 272 11.30 4.44 1.05
N ASP A 273 11.64 3.75 -0.03
CA ASP A 273 12.11 4.35 -1.29
C ASP A 273 11.13 4.01 -2.42
N PHE A 274 10.05 4.80 -2.53
CA PHE A 274 8.97 4.57 -3.49
C PHE A 274 9.24 5.26 -4.82
N TYR A 275 8.87 4.57 -5.91
CA TYR A 275 8.79 5.12 -7.26
C TYR A 275 7.38 4.93 -7.80
N PHE A 276 6.84 5.99 -8.37
CA PHE A 276 5.52 6.02 -8.99
C PHE A 276 5.69 6.25 -10.47
N PHE A 277 5.14 5.36 -11.28
CA PHE A 277 5.18 5.38 -12.73
C PHE A 277 3.80 5.72 -13.25
N SER A 278 3.68 6.81 -14.01
CA SER A 278 2.38 7.30 -14.41
C SER A 278 1.70 6.35 -15.40
N GLY A 279 2.36 5.66 -16.33
CA GLY A 279 1.70 4.96 -17.44
C GLY A 279 1.42 5.91 -18.62
N PRO A 280 0.22 5.94 -19.24
CA PRO A 280 -1.09 5.45 -18.76
C PRO A 280 -1.48 4.05 -19.25
N SER A 281 -0.68 3.39 -20.10
CA SER A 281 -0.95 2.02 -20.55
C SER A 281 -0.08 1.00 -19.80
N PRO A 282 -0.47 -0.29 -19.73
CA PRO A 282 0.38 -1.32 -19.12
C PRO A 282 1.79 -1.37 -19.70
N LEU A 283 1.92 -1.21 -21.03
CA LEU A 283 3.22 -1.17 -21.70
C LEU A 283 4.03 0.07 -21.29
N ALA A 284 3.41 1.25 -21.16
CA ALA A 284 4.10 2.45 -20.70
C ALA A 284 4.60 2.29 -19.25
N VAL A 285 3.83 1.64 -18.37
CA VAL A 285 4.28 1.35 -17.00
C VAL A 285 5.49 0.42 -17.00
N VAL A 286 5.47 -0.65 -17.80
CA VAL A 286 6.62 -1.57 -17.94
C VAL A 286 7.84 -0.84 -18.52
N ASP A 287 7.61 0.03 -19.49
CA ASP A 287 8.66 0.84 -20.10
C ASP A 287 9.34 1.73 -19.05
N GLN A 288 8.57 2.54 -18.34
CA GLN A 288 9.03 3.44 -17.28
C GLN A 288 9.73 2.70 -16.12
N TYR A 289 9.19 1.56 -15.72
CA TYR A 289 9.78 0.70 -14.68
C TYR A 289 11.14 0.14 -15.11
N THR A 290 11.22 -0.43 -16.31
CA THR A 290 12.47 -1.02 -16.82
C THR A 290 13.50 0.03 -17.23
N GLN A 291 13.11 1.27 -17.54
CA GLN A 291 14.05 2.39 -17.63
C GLN A 291 14.77 2.66 -16.32
N LEU A 292 14.11 2.45 -15.17
CA LEU A 292 14.71 2.64 -13.86
C LEU A 292 15.56 1.43 -13.44
N ILE A 293 15.00 0.22 -13.49
CA ILE A 293 15.64 -0.98 -12.93
C ILE A 293 16.60 -1.69 -13.89
N GLY A 294 16.70 -1.22 -15.14
CA GLY A 294 17.45 -1.86 -16.20
C GLY A 294 16.53 -2.56 -17.19
N ARG A 295 16.81 -2.36 -18.49
CA ARG A 295 16.11 -3.05 -19.56
C ARG A 295 16.52 -4.52 -19.60
N PRO A 296 15.61 -5.45 -19.93
CA PRO A 296 15.98 -6.84 -20.18
C PRO A 296 17.09 -6.94 -21.24
N ALA A 297 18.07 -7.81 -20.99
CA ALA A 297 19.12 -8.08 -21.96
C ALA A 297 18.54 -8.72 -23.23
N ALA A 298 19.13 -8.42 -24.39
CA ALA A 298 18.81 -9.15 -25.60
C ALA A 298 19.22 -10.62 -25.42
N MET A 299 18.26 -11.52 -25.59
CA MET A 299 18.51 -12.95 -25.46
C MET A 299 19.22 -13.46 -26.72
N PRO A 300 20.22 -14.36 -26.58
CA PRO A 300 20.85 -14.96 -27.75
C PRO A 300 19.83 -15.83 -28.49
N TYR A 301 19.83 -15.78 -29.82
CA TYR A 301 18.79 -16.42 -30.63
C TYR A 301 18.57 -17.91 -30.33
N TRP A 302 19.65 -18.64 -29.99
CA TRP A 302 19.58 -20.06 -29.66
C TRP A 302 18.77 -20.38 -28.39
N SER A 303 18.57 -19.43 -27.47
CA SER A 303 17.80 -19.66 -26.25
C SER A 303 16.29 -19.59 -26.46
N LEU A 304 15.83 -19.32 -27.68
CA LEU A 304 14.41 -19.28 -28.07
C LEU A 304 13.92 -20.62 -28.65
N GLY A 305 14.81 -21.62 -28.75
CA GLY A 305 14.56 -22.94 -29.35
C GLY A 305 14.00 -23.98 -28.39
#